data_AF-A0A3A1NZR1-F1
#
_entry.id   AF-A0A3A1NZR1-F1
#
_cell.length_a   1.000
_cell.length_b   1.000
_cell.length_c   1.000
_cell.angle_alpha   90.00
_cell.angle_beta   90.00
_cell.angle_gamma   90.00
#
_symmetry.space_group_name_H-M   'P 1'
#
loop_
_entity.id
_entity.type
_entity.pdbx_description
1 polymer ?
#
loop_
_entity_poly.entity_id
_entity_poly.type
_entity_poly.pdbx_seq_one_letter_code
_entity_poly.pdbx_strand_id
1 'polypeptide(L)'
;MTNALPSGLDRTALYAVLDSYLAALKARDPSRVSWGETVRNSENNVALMLGDGLWNTITDLGPYDLRFADPLTGQVGLFTTVTETDDLSACSLRLGVDRKGRIVEVETIVVRQLDSGIRFEPQAFERKPVMEEIVPPSARVSRERMIALADGYFSTLERNDGTILTRIHPECNRIENGLQTTNNPEFFTSVAHLGCEDQLRLGNYIYDDRLRARHYPLVDEERGLVLATAFIDHSGRIGDYTLTDGTKVTSPLRRPHSFYMLELFKIRHGMIEQIEANFITVPYHMPTPWDAWR
;
A
#
# COMPACT_ATOMS: atom_id res chain seq x y z
N MET A 1 23.18 39.72 4.21
CA MET A 1 23.63 38.38 3.77
C MET A 1 22.57 37.38 4.20
N THR A 2 21.80 36.85 3.25
CA THR A 2 20.81 35.80 3.49
C THR A 2 21.50 34.46 3.23
N ASN A 3 21.57 33.62 4.26
CA ASN A 3 21.98 32.23 4.09
C ASN A 3 20.96 31.52 3.20
N ALA A 4 21.39 31.00 2.07
CA ALA A 4 20.66 29.96 1.35
C ALA A 4 20.87 28.65 2.11
N LEU A 5 20.03 28.39 3.11
CA LEU A 5 19.82 27.01 3.54
C LEU A 5 19.29 26.27 2.31
N PRO A 6 19.84 25.10 1.92
CA PRO A 6 19.14 24.23 0.99
C PRO A 6 17.77 23.98 1.61
N SER A 7 16.71 24.50 1.00
CA SER A 7 15.36 24.12 1.38
C SER A 7 15.29 22.61 1.26
N GLY A 8 14.89 21.91 2.32
CA GLY A 8 14.59 20.48 2.23
C GLY A 8 13.65 20.21 1.05
N LEU A 9 13.59 18.96 0.59
CA LEU A 9 12.70 18.59 -0.51
C LEU A 9 11.25 18.84 -0.08
N ASP A 10 10.63 19.87 -0.63
CA ASP A 10 9.19 20.09 -0.47
C ASP A 10 8.39 19.10 -1.33
N ARG A 11 7.07 19.10 -1.16
CA ARG A 11 6.16 18.21 -1.92
C ARG A 11 6.34 18.36 -3.43
N THR A 12 6.49 19.59 -3.92
CA THR A 12 6.63 19.87 -5.35
C THR A 12 7.93 19.28 -5.89
N ALA A 13 9.04 19.42 -5.16
CA ALA A 13 10.31 18.83 -5.52
C ALA A 13 10.26 17.29 -5.51
N LEU A 14 9.60 16.70 -4.52
CA LEU A 14 9.39 15.24 -4.45
C LEU A 14 8.55 14.72 -5.62
N TYR A 15 7.48 15.42 -6.00
CA TYR A 15 6.69 15.07 -7.18
C TYR A 15 7.48 15.22 -8.48
N ALA A 16 8.34 16.23 -8.60
CA ALA A 16 9.22 16.35 -9.77
C ALA A 16 10.22 15.18 -9.89
N VAL A 17 10.71 14.65 -8.76
CA VAL A 17 11.54 13.43 -8.73
C VAL A 17 10.73 12.22 -9.17
N LEU A 18 9.50 12.05 -8.66
CA LEU A 18 8.58 10.98 -9.08
C LEU A 18 8.30 11.05 -10.59
N ASP A 19 7.94 12.23 -11.10
CA ASP A 19 7.65 12.42 -12.53
C ASP A 19 8.87 12.08 -13.41
N SER A 20 10.07 12.44 -12.96
CA SER A 20 11.33 12.11 -13.64
C SER A 20 11.58 10.59 -13.65
N TYR A 21 11.32 9.91 -12.53
CA TYR A 21 11.41 8.45 -12.43
C TYR A 21 10.43 7.76 -13.38
N LEU A 22 9.16 8.18 -13.39
CA LEU A 22 8.13 7.61 -14.26
C LEU A 22 8.44 7.83 -15.75
N ALA A 23 8.97 9.00 -16.11
CA ALA A 23 9.42 9.29 -17.46
C ALA A 23 10.60 8.41 -17.90
N ALA A 24 11.52 8.09 -16.99
CA ALA A 24 12.61 7.15 -17.24
C ALA A 24 12.09 5.71 -17.36
N LEU A 25 11.19 5.28 -16.47
CA LEU A 25 10.56 3.96 -16.49
C LEU A 25 9.79 3.72 -17.80
N LYS A 26 8.97 4.69 -18.23
CA LYS A 26 8.26 4.64 -19.52
C LYS A 26 9.20 4.54 -20.71
N ALA A 27 10.39 5.13 -20.62
CA ALA A 27 11.42 5.03 -21.64
C ALA A 27 12.31 3.80 -21.52
N ARG A 28 12.10 2.95 -20.49
CA ARG A 28 12.94 1.79 -20.15
C ARG A 28 14.42 2.14 -20.03
N ASP A 29 14.73 3.34 -19.54
CA ASP A 29 16.09 3.86 -19.49
C ASP A 29 16.45 4.28 -18.05
N PRO A 30 16.98 3.34 -17.24
CA PRO A 30 17.36 3.63 -15.86
C PRO A 30 18.51 4.64 -15.77
N SER A 31 19.28 4.90 -16.84
CA SER A 31 20.39 5.86 -16.81
C SER A 31 19.90 7.32 -16.71
N ARG A 32 18.61 7.57 -17.00
CA ARG A 32 17.97 8.88 -16.89
C ARG A 32 17.56 9.25 -15.46
N VAL A 33 17.64 8.31 -14.52
CA VAL A 33 17.30 8.55 -13.13
C VAL A 33 18.51 9.07 -12.37
N SER A 34 18.31 10.10 -11.55
CA SER A 34 19.33 10.62 -10.64
C SER A 34 19.49 9.68 -9.44
N TRP A 35 20.31 8.65 -9.59
CA TRP A 35 20.56 7.65 -8.53
C TRP A 35 21.52 8.16 -7.46
N GLY A 36 21.30 7.71 -6.22
CA GLY A 36 22.29 7.78 -5.15
C GLY A 36 23.46 6.81 -5.38
N GLU A 37 24.51 6.93 -4.58
CA GLU A 37 25.68 6.04 -4.65
C GLU A 37 25.35 4.59 -4.26
N THR A 38 24.34 4.41 -3.42
CA THR A 38 23.83 3.10 -3.02
C THR A 38 22.31 3.17 -3.02
N VAL A 39 21.68 2.24 -3.72
CA VAL A 39 20.23 2.22 -3.91
C VAL A 39 19.67 0.89 -3.41
N ARG A 40 18.64 0.98 -2.57
CA ARG A 40 17.82 -0.16 -2.15
C ARG A 40 16.67 -0.29 -3.13
N ASN A 41 16.70 -1.29 -4.00
CA ASN A 41 15.69 -1.45 -5.06
C ASN A 41 15.02 -2.81 -4.94
N SER A 42 13.70 -2.83 -4.85
CA SER A 42 12.91 -4.05 -4.88
C SER A 42 11.67 -3.94 -5.75
N GLU A 43 11.34 -5.03 -6.44
CA GLU A 43 10.03 -5.26 -7.05
C GLU A 43 9.43 -6.52 -6.44
N ASN A 44 8.15 -6.48 -6.06
CA ASN A 44 7.42 -7.64 -5.55
C ASN A 44 8.15 -8.36 -4.41
N ASN A 45 8.73 -7.58 -3.49
CA ASN A 45 9.54 -8.02 -2.34
C ASN A 45 10.84 -8.77 -2.72
N VAL A 46 11.33 -8.64 -3.95
CA VAL A 46 12.61 -9.20 -4.39
C VAL A 46 13.58 -8.04 -4.61
N ALA A 47 14.78 -8.14 -4.02
CA ALA A 47 15.87 -7.19 -4.28
C ALA A 47 16.36 -7.37 -5.73
N LEU A 48 16.39 -6.29 -6.50
CA LEU A 48 16.75 -6.31 -7.91
C LEU A 48 17.80 -5.25 -8.25
N MET A 49 18.56 -5.50 -9.32
CA MET A 49 19.44 -4.48 -9.90
C MET A 49 18.62 -3.38 -10.58
N LEU A 50 19.19 -2.18 -10.67
CA LEU A 50 18.58 -1.06 -11.39
C LEU A 50 18.45 -1.43 -12.87
N GLY A 51 17.26 -1.24 -13.45
CA GLY A 51 16.96 -1.62 -14.83
C GLY A 51 16.45 -3.05 -15.03
N ASP A 52 16.26 -3.82 -13.95
CA ASP A 52 15.66 -5.16 -14.02
C ASP A 52 14.13 -5.12 -13.78
N GLY A 53 13.44 -6.27 -13.88
CA GLY A 53 12.01 -6.38 -13.63
C GLY A 53 11.17 -5.55 -14.60
N LEU A 54 10.27 -4.73 -14.07
CA LEU A 54 9.33 -3.89 -14.80
C LEU A 54 10.00 -3.00 -15.85
N TRP A 55 11.26 -2.59 -15.63
CA TRP A 55 12.04 -1.82 -16.61
C TRP A 55 12.16 -2.54 -17.97
N ASN A 56 12.18 -3.87 -17.98
CA ASN A 56 12.31 -4.66 -19.21
C ASN A 56 10.97 -4.88 -19.92
N THR A 57 9.86 -4.81 -19.21
CA THR A 57 8.56 -5.32 -19.67
C THR A 57 7.51 -4.23 -19.87
N ILE A 58 7.59 -3.09 -19.17
CA ILE A 58 6.57 -2.03 -19.20
C ILE A 58 6.34 -1.48 -20.61
N THR A 59 5.15 -1.64 -21.17
CA THR A 59 4.75 -1.11 -22.49
C THR A 59 3.99 0.21 -22.38
N ASP A 60 3.27 0.44 -21.26
CA ASP A 60 2.60 1.71 -21.01
C ASP A 60 2.46 2.00 -19.50
N LEU A 61 2.26 3.28 -19.20
CA LEU A 61 1.94 3.79 -17.87
C LEU A 61 0.53 4.38 -17.92
N GLY A 62 -0.37 3.86 -17.08
CA GLY A 62 -1.76 4.28 -17.08
C GLY A 62 -2.01 5.62 -16.39
N PRO A 63 -3.24 6.16 -16.50
CA PRO A 63 -3.57 7.51 -16.07
C PRO A 63 -3.90 7.63 -14.58
N TYR A 64 -3.99 6.53 -13.85
CA TYR A 64 -4.32 6.57 -12.42
C TYR A 64 -3.14 7.16 -11.64
N ASP A 65 -3.42 8.19 -10.84
CA ASP A 65 -2.38 9.00 -10.20
C ASP A 65 -2.78 9.39 -8.77
N LEU A 66 -2.72 8.41 -7.87
CA LEU A 66 -2.82 8.67 -6.44
C LEU A 66 -1.41 8.83 -5.86
N ARG A 67 -0.86 10.03 -6.01
CA ARG A 67 0.44 10.43 -5.45
C ARG A 67 0.33 11.12 -4.11
N PHE A 68 1.36 10.95 -3.28
CA PHE A 68 1.47 11.53 -1.94
C PHE A 68 2.95 11.65 -1.55
N ALA A 69 3.26 12.52 -0.60
CA ALA A 69 4.64 12.84 -0.29
C ALA A 69 4.83 13.19 1.18
N ASP A 70 6.01 12.89 1.68
CA ASP A 70 6.46 13.19 3.03
C ASP A 70 7.78 13.98 2.96
N PRO A 71 7.67 15.32 2.91
CA PRO A 71 8.82 16.22 2.90
C PRO A 71 9.77 16.05 4.09
N LEU A 72 9.26 15.57 5.23
CA LEU A 72 10.06 15.44 6.44
C LEU A 72 11.13 14.35 6.30
N THR A 73 10.78 13.25 5.63
CA THR A 73 11.67 12.09 5.48
C THR A 73 12.16 11.87 4.04
N GLY A 74 11.76 12.73 3.10
CA GLY A 74 12.19 12.66 1.71
C GLY A 74 11.56 11.50 0.94
N GLN A 75 10.28 11.23 1.17
CA GLN A 75 9.60 10.05 0.63
C GLN A 75 8.46 10.48 -0.30
N VAL A 76 8.30 9.77 -1.41
CA VAL A 76 7.20 10.00 -2.35
C VAL A 76 6.61 8.66 -2.80
N GLY A 77 5.29 8.57 -2.80
CA GLY A 77 4.56 7.36 -3.18
C GLY A 77 3.55 7.62 -4.29
N LEU A 78 3.20 6.56 -5.00
CA LEU A 78 2.24 6.56 -6.09
C LEU A 78 1.50 5.23 -6.14
N PHE A 79 0.16 5.28 -6.25
CA PHE A 79 -0.64 4.19 -6.79
C PHE A 79 -1.07 4.57 -8.21
N THR A 80 -0.87 3.65 -9.15
CA THR A 80 -1.07 3.83 -10.59
C THR A 80 -1.36 2.48 -11.25
N THR A 81 -1.34 2.42 -12.58
CA THR A 81 -1.38 1.18 -13.34
C THR A 81 -0.24 1.14 -14.35
N VAL A 82 0.22 -0.05 -14.65
CA VAL A 82 1.22 -0.30 -15.69
C VAL A 82 0.71 -1.38 -16.63
N THR A 83 1.10 -1.30 -17.89
CA THR A 83 0.82 -2.36 -18.86
C THR A 83 2.11 -3.11 -19.16
N GLU A 84 2.06 -4.43 -19.12
CA GLU A 84 3.16 -5.31 -19.56
C GLU A 84 2.64 -6.20 -20.69
N THR A 85 3.12 -5.96 -21.91
CA THR A 85 2.61 -6.62 -23.12
C THR A 85 1.10 -6.37 -23.32
N ASP A 86 0.25 -7.29 -22.90
CA ASP A 86 -1.20 -7.33 -23.09
C ASP A 86 -2.02 -7.18 -21.79
N ASP A 87 -1.37 -7.20 -20.63
CA ASP A 87 -2.05 -7.15 -19.33
C ASP A 87 -1.87 -5.80 -18.61
N LEU A 88 -2.99 -5.22 -18.19
CA LEU A 88 -3.02 -4.08 -17.28
C LEU A 88 -2.90 -4.58 -15.84
N SER A 89 -1.91 -4.06 -15.10
CA SER A 89 -1.66 -4.41 -13.70
C SER A 89 -1.77 -3.18 -12.80
N ALA A 90 -2.34 -3.36 -11.61
CA ALA A 90 -2.22 -2.34 -10.55
C ALA A 90 -0.75 -2.22 -10.14
N CYS A 91 -0.28 -1.00 -9.92
CA CYS A 91 1.10 -0.75 -9.53
C CYS A 91 1.15 0.26 -8.37
N SER A 92 1.94 -0.04 -7.35
CA SER A 92 2.27 0.91 -6.29
C SER A 92 3.78 1.05 -6.16
N LEU A 93 4.25 2.29 -6.05
CA LEU A 93 5.65 2.66 -5.98
C LEU A 93 5.89 3.55 -4.76
N ARG A 94 7.01 3.34 -4.07
CA ARG A 94 7.61 4.29 -3.13
C ARG A 94 9.05 4.59 -3.52
N LEU A 95 9.40 5.87 -3.53
CA LEU A 95 10.76 6.35 -3.71
C LEU A 95 11.24 7.06 -2.43
N GLY A 96 12.44 6.71 -1.97
CA GLY A 96 13.18 7.45 -0.97
C GLY A 96 14.25 8.32 -1.63
N VAL A 97 14.31 9.60 -1.24
CA VAL A 97 15.10 10.64 -1.89
C VAL A 97 16.04 11.29 -0.87
N ASP A 98 17.33 11.38 -1.22
CA ASP A 98 18.32 12.06 -0.38
C ASP A 98 18.20 13.59 -0.47
N ARG A 99 18.91 14.31 0.40
CA ARG A 99 18.88 15.79 0.42
C ARG A 99 19.36 16.48 -0.86
N LYS A 100 20.00 15.75 -1.79
CA LYS A 100 20.44 16.25 -3.09
C LYS A 100 19.41 15.97 -4.19
N GLY A 101 18.26 15.37 -3.88
CA GLY A 101 17.26 14.98 -4.86
C GLY A 101 17.61 13.68 -5.60
N ARG A 102 18.52 12.86 -5.07
CA ARG A 102 18.88 11.57 -5.68
C ARG A 102 18.02 10.45 -5.09
N ILE A 103 17.57 9.52 -5.91
CA ILE A 103 16.80 8.35 -5.48
C ILE A 103 17.74 7.33 -4.84
N VAL A 104 17.46 6.96 -3.59
CA VAL A 104 18.23 6.00 -2.78
C VAL A 104 17.40 4.77 -2.38
N GLU A 105 16.09 4.82 -2.53
CA GLU A 105 15.19 3.69 -2.27
C GLU A 105 14.11 3.61 -3.34
N VAL A 106 13.78 2.39 -3.78
CA VAL A 106 12.71 2.09 -4.73
C VAL A 106 12.01 0.83 -4.26
N GLU A 107 10.73 0.92 -3.95
CA GLU A 107 9.88 -0.20 -3.55
C GLU A 107 8.67 -0.25 -4.47
N THR A 108 8.59 -1.29 -5.31
CA THR A 108 7.54 -1.45 -6.30
C THR A 108 6.74 -2.73 -6.03
N ILE A 109 5.42 -2.65 -6.11
CA ILE A 109 4.54 -3.81 -6.26
C ILE A 109 3.81 -3.67 -7.59
N VAL A 110 3.88 -4.73 -8.40
CA VAL A 110 3.12 -4.90 -9.64
C VAL A 110 2.20 -6.11 -9.45
N VAL A 111 0.89 -5.86 -9.43
CA VAL A 111 -0.15 -6.86 -9.20
C VAL A 111 -0.52 -7.52 -10.53
N ARG A 112 0.25 -8.54 -10.90
CA ARG A 112 -0.01 -9.38 -12.08
C ARG A 112 -1.13 -10.37 -11.72
N GLN A 113 -2.32 -10.17 -12.29
CA GLN A 113 -3.50 -10.99 -11.98
C GLN A 113 -3.29 -12.48 -12.36
N LEU A 114 -2.47 -12.75 -13.37
CA LEU A 114 -2.10 -14.11 -13.77
C LEU A 114 -1.35 -14.88 -12.69
N ASP A 115 -0.56 -14.18 -11.86
CA ASP A 115 0.22 -14.77 -10.77
C ASP A 115 -0.57 -14.84 -9.44
N SER A 116 -1.75 -14.22 -9.40
CA SER A 116 -2.51 -14.03 -8.17
C SER A 116 -3.35 -15.26 -7.83
N GLY A 117 -3.27 -15.72 -6.57
CA GLY A 117 -4.11 -16.82 -6.08
C GLY A 117 -5.60 -16.45 -6.04
N ILE A 118 -5.91 -15.18 -5.75
CA ILE A 118 -7.24 -14.59 -5.83
C ILE A 118 -7.16 -13.43 -6.81
N ARG A 119 -8.04 -13.42 -7.82
CA ARG A 119 -8.13 -12.32 -8.77
C ARG A 119 -9.14 -11.28 -8.32
N PHE A 120 -8.76 -10.02 -8.41
CA PHE A 120 -9.60 -8.88 -8.06
C PHE A 120 -10.10 -8.23 -9.34
N GLU A 121 -11.23 -8.72 -9.86
CA GLU A 121 -11.82 -8.28 -11.14
C GLU A 121 -13.32 -8.00 -10.98
N PRO A 122 -13.89 -7.02 -11.72
CA PRO A 122 -13.21 -6.06 -12.59
C PRO A 122 -12.47 -4.97 -11.79
N GLN A 123 -11.29 -4.56 -12.25
CA GLN A 123 -10.53 -3.48 -11.63
C GLN A 123 -11.03 -2.10 -12.10
N ALA A 124 -11.09 -1.14 -11.18
CA ALA A 124 -11.41 0.26 -11.42
C ALA A 124 -10.39 1.18 -10.74
N PHE A 125 -9.74 2.03 -11.53
CA PHE A 125 -8.67 2.92 -11.07
C PHE A 125 -9.09 4.38 -11.19
N GLU A 126 -10.03 4.76 -10.33
CA GLU A 126 -10.65 6.08 -10.36
C GLU A 126 -9.96 7.06 -9.41
N ARG A 127 -10.05 8.36 -9.75
CA ARG A 127 -9.58 9.44 -8.89
C ARG A 127 -10.36 9.45 -7.58
N LYS A 128 -9.66 9.62 -6.45
CA LYS A 128 -10.22 9.54 -5.09
C LYS A 128 -10.07 10.86 -4.35
N PRO A 129 -11.04 11.79 -4.45
CA PRO A 129 -10.93 13.12 -3.86
C PRO A 129 -10.62 13.12 -2.35
N VAL A 130 -11.19 12.19 -1.58
CA VAL A 130 -10.94 12.08 -0.14
C VAL A 130 -9.49 11.71 0.19
N MET A 131 -8.81 10.93 -0.67
CA MET A 131 -7.38 10.63 -0.50
C MET A 131 -6.51 11.86 -0.82
N GLU A 132 -6.93 12.72 -1.75
CA GLU A 132 -6.18 13.90 -2.18
C GLU A 132 -6.40 15.14 -1.31
N GLU A 133 -7.50 15.18 -0.56
CA GLU A 133 -7.91 16.31 0.27
C GLU A 133 -6.85 16.66 1.32
N ILE A 134 -6.49 17.95 1.41
CA ILE A 134 -5.69 18.48 2.51
C ILE A 134 -6.54 18.44 3.79
N VAL A 135 -6.06 17.75 4.80
CA VAL A 135 -6.74 17.67 6.09
C VAL A 135 -6.61 19.02 6.79
N PRO A 136 -7.72 19.65 7.24
CA PRO A 136 -7.66 20.90 7.99
C PRO A 136 -6.87 20.73 9.30
N PRO A 137 -6.13 21.73 9.78
CA PRO A 137 -5.31 21.60 11.00
C PRO A 137 -6.07 21.08 12.23
N SER A 138 -7.35 21.45 12.40
CA SER A 138 -8.21 20.98 13.50
C SER A 138 -8.60 19.49 13.41
N ALA A 139 -8.45 18.88 12.23
CA ALA A 139 -8.76 17.48 11.96
C ALA A 139 -7.50 16.60 11.87
N ARG A 140 -6.31 17.20 11.93
CA ARG A 140 -5.02 16.48 11.93
C ARG A 140 -4.76 15.87 13.31
N VAL A 141 -4.04 14.76 13.30
CA VAL A 141 -3.44 14.17 14.49
C VAL A 141 -1.93 14.07 14.27
N SER A 142 -1.15 13.84 15.33
CA SER A 142 0.30 13.73 15.19
C SER A 142 0.69 12.56 14.29
N ARG A 143 1.85 12.65 13.66
CA ARG A 143 2.48 11.59 12.88
C ARG A 143 2.50 10.25 13.61
N GLU A 144 2.88 10.24 14.88
CA GLU A 144 2.93 9.03 15.71
C GLU A 144 1.53 8.44 15.90
N ARG A 145 0.51 9.30 16.07
CA ARG A 145 -0.87 8.85 16.17
C ARG A 145 -1.38 8.29 14.84
N MET A 146 -0.99 8.87 13.72
CA MET A 146 -1.30 8.34 12.39
C MET A 146 -0.73 6.92 12.22
N ILE A 147 0.55 6.74 12.54
CA ILE A 147 1.22 5.43 12.51
C ILE A 147 0.52 4.43 13.46
N ALA A 148 0.21 4.84 14.69
CA ALA A 148 -0.46 3.99 15.66
C ALA A 148 -1.86 3.53 15.21
N LEU A 149 -2.59 4.36 14.46
CA LEU A 149 -3.89 3.98 13.89
C LEU A 149 -3.73 2.94 12.77
N ALA A 150 -2.76 3.14 11.87
CA ALA A 150 -2.44 2.17 10.82
C ALA A 150 -1.92 0.84 11.40
N ASP A 151 -1.05 0.85 12.40
CA ASP A 151 -0.62 -0.37 13.10
C ASP A 151 -1.75 -1.03 13.90
N GLY A 152 -2.63 -0.23 14.49
CA GLY A 152 -3.83 -0.74 15.15
C GLY A 152 -4.76 -1.48 14.18
N TYR A 153 -4.84 -1.06 12.91
CA TYR A 153 -5.58 -1.78 11.87
C TYR A 153 -4.98 -3.17 11.63
N PHE A 154 -3.66 -3.25 11.43
CA PHE A 154 -2.98 -4.55 11.28
C PHE A 154 -3.09 -5.43 12.54
N SER A 155 -3.05 -4.83 13.72
CA SER A 155 -3.26 -5.55 14.98
C SER A 155 -4.69 -6.06 15.13
N THR A 156 -5.67 -5.35 14.58
CA THR A 156 -7.08 -5.78 14.53
C THR A 156 -7.28 -6.93 13.55
N LEU A 157 -6.55 -6.90 12.42
CA LEU A 157 -6.61 -7.91 11.38
C LEU A 157 -5.95 -9.23 11.82
N GLU A 158 -4.83 -9.16 12.54
CA GLU A 158 -4.12 -10.37 12.99
C GLU A 158 -4.99 -11.21 13.91
N ARG A 159 -5.32 -12.43 13.46
CA ARG A 159 -6.22 -13.34 14.18
C ARG A 159 -7.49 -12.62 14.63
N ASN A 160 -8.10 -11.88 13.70
CA ASN A 160 -9.25 -11.04 13.94
C ASN A 160 -10.41 -11.80 14.61
N ASP A 161 -10.65 -11.52 15.89
CA ASP A 161 -11.67 -12.15 16.73
C ASP A 161 -12.88 -11.24 17.00
N GLY A 162 -12.95 -10.09 16.33
CA GLY A 162 -13.94 -9.04 16.56
C GLY A 162 -13.44 -7.86 17.40
N THR A 163 -12.29 -8.00 18.07
CA THR A 163 -11.71 -6.92 18.89
C THR A 163 -11.07 -5.85 18.01
N ILE A 164 -11.61 -4.63 18.05
CA ILE A 164 -11.08 -3.48 17.30
C ILE A 164 -10.00 -2.75 18.11
N LEU A 165 -8.79 -2.65 17.56
CA LEU A 165 -7.61 -2.02 18.17
C LEU A 165 -7.21 -0.69 17.51
N THR A 166 -8.06 -0.16 16.63
CA THR A 166 -7.91 1.14 15.97
C THR A 166 -9.22 1.92 16.00
N ARG A 167 -9.31 3.03 15.25
CA ARG A 167 -10.56 3.77 15.05
C ARG A 167 -10.84 3.88 13.57
N ILE A 168 -12.01 3.41 13.16
CA ILE A 168 -12.43 3.37 11.78
C ILE A 168 -13.62 4.32 11.65
N HIS A 169 -13.62 5.12 10.59
CA HIS A 169 -14.75 5.96 10.29
C HIS A 169 -15.92 5.08 9.81
N PRO A 170 -17.18 5.35 10.20
CA PRO A 170 -18.32 4.53 9.78
C PRO A 170 -18.44 4.35 8.26
N GLU A 171 -18.11 5.41 7.51
CA GLU A 171 -18.13 5.42 6.04
C GLU A 171 -16.80 4.96 5.40
N CYS A 172 -15.92 4.30 6.16
CA CYS A 172 -14.67 3.79 5.62
C CYS A 172 -14.92 2.84 4.47
N ASN A 173 -14.19 3.06 3.37
CA ASN A 173 -14.12 2.12 2.26
C ASN A 173 -12.69 1.65 2.03
N ARG A 174 -12.56 0.42 1.54
CA ARG A 174 -11.31 -0.21 1.16
C ARG A 174 -11.34 -0.63 -0.30
N ILE A 175 -10.28 -0.28 -1.02
CA ILE A 175 -10.03 -0.72 -2.39
C ILE A 175 -8.72 -1.50 -2.40
N GLU A 176 -8.79 -2.73 -2.90
CA GLU A 176 -7.69 -3.68 -2.94
C GLU A 176 -7.46 -4.10 -4.38
N ASN A 177 -6.23 -3.91 -4.89
CA ASN A 177 -5.85 -4.25 -6.26
C ASN A 177 -6.79 -3.64 -7.31
N GLY A 178 -7.36 -2.47 -7.04
CA GLY A 178 -8.32 -1.78 -7.92
C GLY A 178 -9.78 -2.25 -7.80
N LEU A 179 -10.13 -3.15 -6.88
CA LEU A 179 -11.51 -3.57 -6.65
C LEU A 179 -11.97 -3.16 -5.25
N GLN A 180 -13.16 -2.58 -5.15
CA GLN A 180 -13.75 -2.22 -3.86
C GLN A 180 -14.13 -3.48 -3.08
N THR A 181 -13.60 -3.62 -1.87
CA THR A 181 -13.79 -4.80 -1.00
C THR A 181 -14.59 -4.48 0.26
N THR A 182 -15.31 -3.37 0.24
CA THR A 182 -16.27 -2.93 1.26
C THR A 182 -17.51 -2.39 0.58
N ASN A 183 -18.69 -2.54 1.20
CA ASN A 183 -19.96 -2.06 0.65
C ASN A 183 -20.19 -2.49 -0.82
N ASN A 184 -19.69 -3.66 -1.21
CA ASN A 184 -19.74 -4.18 -2.57
C ASN A 184 -20.59 -5.47 -2.61
N PRO A 185 -21.91 -5.38 -2.85
CA PRO A 185 -22.80 -6.55 -2.87
C PRO A 185 -22.51 -7.52 -4.02
N GLU A 186 -21.79 -7.09 -5.05
CA GLU A 186 -21.44 -7.90 -6.23
C GLU A 186 -20.16 -8.72 -6.02
N PHE A 187 -19.43 -8.49 -4.92
CA PHE A 187 -18.21 -9.24 -4.62
C PHE A 187 -18.54 -10.68 -4.21
N PHE A 188 -17.68 -11.62 -4.62
CA PHE A 188 -17.97 -13.06 -4.50
C PHE A 188 -18.06 -13.57 -3.05
N THR A 189 -17.40 -12.91 -2.09
CA THR A 189 -17.54 -13.19 -0.65
C THR A 189 -18.46 -12.17 0.02
N SER A 190 -19.35 -12.65 0.87
CA SER A 190 -20.30 -11.80 1.62
C SER A 190 -19.65 -10.80 2.57
N VAL A 191 -18.42 -11.04 3.05
CA VAL A 191 -17.70 -10.07 3.90
C VAL A 191 -17.54 -8.72 3.21
N ALA A 192 -17.27 -8.71 1.91
CA ALA A 192 -17.08 -7.48 1.14
C ALA A 192 -18.36 -6.66 0.96
N HIS A 193 -19.53 -7.20 1.33
CA HIS A 193 -20.80 -6.50 1.30
C HIS A 193 -20.92 -5.48 2.45
N LEU A 194 -20.06 -5.61 3.48
CA LEU A 194 -20.06 -4.80 4.69
C LEU A 194 -19.04 -3.65 4.61
N GLY A 195 -19.18 -2.65 5.47
CA GLY A 195 -18.18 -1.59 5.66
C GLY A 195 -16.94 -2.05 6.44
N CYS A 196 -15.85 -1.28 6.41
CA CYS A 196 -14.56 -1.66 7.01
C CYS A 196 -14.67 -2.19 8.46
N GLU A 197 -15.35 -1.44 9.34
CA GLU A 197 -15.41 -1.80 10.77
C GLU A 197 -16.26 -3.05 11.01
N ASP A 198 -17.36 -3.22 10.29
CA ASP A 198 -18.26 -4.35 10.48
C ASP A 198 -17.62 -5.67 10.02
N GLN A 199 -16.80 -5.64 8.96
CA GLN A 199 -16.01 -6.80 8.55
C GLN A 199 -15.11 -7.29 9.69
N LEU A 200 -14.43 -6.36 10.35
CA LEU A 200 -13.50 -6.64 11.45
C LEU A 200 -14.23 -7.01 12.74
N ARG A 201 -15.36 -6.38 13.06
CA ARG A 201 -16.17 -6.66 14.26
C ARG A 201 -16.77 -8.06 14.22
N LEU A 202 -17.06 -8.57 13.03
CA LEU A 202 -17.55 -9.93 12.84
C LEU A 202 -16.47 -11.02 12.96
N GLY A 203 -15.19 -10.66 12.98
CA GLY A 203 -14.09 -11.64 13.03
C GLY A 203 -13.84 -12.34 11.70
N ASN A 204 -14.15 -11.68 10.56
CA ASN A 204 -14.04 -12.30 9.23
C ASN A 204 -12.61 -12.67 8.83
N TYR A 205 -11.60 -12.13 9.51
CA TYR A 205 -10.18 -12.33 9.15
C TYR A 205 -9.43 -13.18 10.17
N ILE A 206 -10.13 -14.03 10.94
CA ILE A 206 -9.50 -14.90 11.96
C ILE A 206 -8.39 -15.80 11.38
N TYR A 207 -8.43 -16.05 10.06
CA TYR A 207 -7.45 -16.84 9.31
C TYR A 207 -6.14 -16.10 8.97
N ASP A 208 -6.04 -14.80 9.27
CA ASP A 208 -4.82 -14.01 9.09
C ASP A 208 -3.88 -14.28 10.28
N ASP A 209 -3.05 -15.32 10.16
CA ASP A 209 -2.30 -15.88 11.30
C ASP A 209 -1.28 -14.90 11.91
N ARG A 210 -0.61 -14.10 11.08
CA ARG A 210 0.42 -13.16 11.54
C ARG A 210 0.58 -11.98 10.58
N LEU A 211 0.56 -10.78 11.13
CA LEU A 211 0.93 -9.57 10.41
C LEU A 211 2.32 -9.09 10.84
N ARG A 212 3.31 -9.26 9.96
CA ARG A 212 4.74 -9.05 10.28
C ARG A 212 5.42 -8.07 9.34
N ALA A 213 6.65 -7.67 9.70
CA ALA A 213 7.48 -6.71 8.98
C ALA A 213 6.69 -5.43 8.61
N ARG A 214 5.91 -4.94 9.59
CA ARG A 214 5.07 -3.75 9.46
C ARG A 214 5.95 -2.52 9.51
N HIS A 215 6.07 -1.80 8.39
CA HIS A 215 6.81 -0.55 8.29
C HIS A 215 5.89 0.57 7.85
N TYR A 216 6.26 1.81 8.19
CA TYR A 216 5.49 3.02 7.87
C TYR A 216 6.40 4.04 7.18
N PRO A 217 6.90 3.72 5.98
CA PRO A 217 8.00 4.45 5.38
C PRO A 217 7.62 5.87 4.92
N LEU A 218 6.33 6.20 4.80
CA LEU A 218 5.88 7.52 4.36
C LEU A 218 4.65 7.96 5.18
N VAL A 219 4.75 9.16 5.77
CA VAL A 219 3.58 9.83 6.41
C VAL A 219 3.41 11.24 5.85
N ASP A 220 2.32 11.45 5.13
CA ASP A 220 1.89 12.74 4.58
C ASP A 220 0.94 13.41 5.58
N GLU A 221 1.47 14.19 6.52
CA GLU A 221 0.68 14.84 7.58
C GLU A 221 -0.31 15.89 7.05
N GLU A 222 -0.01 16.49 5.88
CA GLU A 222 -0.87 17.50 5.27
C GLU A 222 -2.14 16.87 4.69
N ARG A 223 -2.01 15.71 4.02
CA ARG A 223 -3.14 14.95 3.48
C ARG A 223 -3.67 13.88 4.43
N GLY A 224 -3.03 13.67 5.58
CA GLY A 224 -3.40 12.63 6.52
C GLY A 224 -3.21 11.23 5.94
N LEU A 225 -2.16 10.98 5.15
CA LEU A 225 -1.92 9.67 4.55
C LEU A 225 -0.76 8.94 5.23
N VAL A 226 -0.91 7.65 5.49
CA VAL A 226 0.17 6.75 5.94
C VAL A 226 0.30 5.63 4.94
N LEU A 227 1.45 5.53 4.28
CA LEU A 227 1.80 4.32 3.54
C LEU A 227 2.44 3.33 4.51
N ALA A 228 1.92 2.12 4.52
CA ALA A 228 2.47 1.01 5.26
C ALA A 228 2.87 -0.13 4.32
N THR A 229 3.87 -0.91 4.75
CA THR A 229 4.25 -2.16 4.12
C THR A 229 4.14 -3.26 5.16
N ALA A 230 3.58 -4.42 4.79
CA ALA A 230 3.46 -5.54 5.71
C ALA A 230 3.39 -6.86 4.95
N PHE A 231 3.48 -7.96 5.71
CA PHE A 231 3.02 -9.27 5.26
C PHE A 231 1.81 -9.70 6.07
N ILE A 232 0.86 -10.35 5.42
CA ILE A 232 -0.12 -11.20 6.09
C ILE A 232 0.25 -12.65 5.79
N ASP A 233 0.64 -13.39 6.82
CA ASP A 233 0.92 -14.82 6.72
C ASP A 233 -0.38 -15.60 6.92
N HIS A 234 -0.70 -16.50 5.97
CA HIS A 234 -1.82 -17.44 6.09
C HIS A 234 -1.26 -18.85 6.11
N SER A 235 -1.50 -19.60 7.17
CA SER A 235 -1.14 -21.02 7.24
C SER A 235 -2.17 -21.90 6.50
N GLY A 236 -3.38 -21.38 6.26
CA GLY A 236 -4.50 -22.11 5.66
C GLY A 236 -5.12 -23.19 6.56
N ARG A 237 -4.77 -23.24 7.86
CA ARG A 237 -5.28 -24.25 8.81
C ARG A 237 -6.73 -24.01 9.22
N ILE A 238 -7.18 -22.75 9.22
CA ILE A 238 -8.55 -22.40 9.59
C ILE A 238 -9.41 -22.57 8.36
N GLY A 239 -10.09 -23.71 8.29
CA GLY A 239 -10.99 -24.04 7.20
C GLY A 239 -12.38 -23.41 7.40
N ASP A 240 -13.10 -23.91 8.39
CA ASP A 240 -14.44 -23.44 8.76
C ASP A 240 -14.37 -22.79 10.13
N TYR A 241 -15.06 -21.67 10.32
CA TYR A 241 -15.08 -20.92 11.57
C TYR A 241 -16.44 -20.23 11.77
N THR A 242 -16.61 -19.63 12.94
CA THR A 242 -17.86 -18.96 13.34
C THR A 242 -17.57 -17.51 13.65
N LEU A 243 -18.32 -16.62 13.01
CA LEU A 243 -18.27 -15.18 13.24
C LEU A 243 -18.83 -14.84 14.62
N THR A 244 -18.62 -13.60 15.07
CA THR A 244 -19.06 -13.14 16.41
C THR A 244 -20.58 -13.13 16.58
N ASP A 245 -21.35 -13.13 15.49
CA ASP A 245 -22.81 -13.22 15.47
C ASP A 245 -23.34 -14.67 15.40
N GLY A 246 -22.46 -15.67 15.36
CA GLY A 246 -22.81 -17.09 15.25
C GLY A 246 -22.92 -17.61 13.82
N THR A 247 -22.75 -16.76 12.80
CA THR A 247 -22.74 -17.17 11.39
C THR A 247 -21.56 -18.10 11.10
N LYS A 248 -21.82 -19.23 10.45
CA LYS A 248 -20.76 -20.16 10.01
C LYS A 248 -20.24 -19.76 8.64
N VAL A 249 -18.93 -19.68 8.51
CA VAL A 249 -18.25 -19.28 7.29
C VAL A 249 -17.09 -20.22 6.97
N THR A 250 -16.72 -20.22 5.71
CA THR A 250 -15.62 -21.00 5.15
C THR A 250 -14.53 -20.02 4.72
N SER A 251 -13.31 -20.21 5.21
CA SER A 251 -12.15 -19.43 4.76
C SER A 251 -11.88 -19.67 3.27
N PRO A 252 -11.66 -18.60 2.48
CA PRO A 252 -11.18 -18.72 1.11
C PRO A 252 -9.72 -19.16 1.05
N LEU A 253 -8.97 -19.06 2.16
CA LEU A 253 -7.53 -19.32 2.23
C LEU A 253 -7.27 -20.68 2.88
N ARG A 254 -7.07 -21.71 2.04
CA ARG A 254 -6.94 -23.12 2.45
C ARG A 254 -5.53 -23.69 2.32
N ARG A 255 -4.52 -22.86 2.03
CA ARG A 255 -3.14 -23.29 1.80
C ARG A 255 -2.14 -22.25 2.30
N PRO A 256 -0.93 -22.68 2.73
CA PRO A 256 0.11 -21.76 3.16
C PRO A 256 0.56 -20.80 2.06
N HIS A 257 0.50 -19.51 2.33
CA HIS A 257 1.06 -18.43 1.51
C HIS A 257 1.13 -17.15 2.34
N SER A 258 1.87 -16.15 1.87
CA SER A 258 1.84 -14.81 2.46
C SER A 258 1.32 -13.81 1.42
N PHE A 259 0.65 -12.76 1.87
CA PHE A 259 0.55 -11.53 1.10
C PHE A 259 1.69 -10.59 1.46
N TYR A 260 2.20 -9.85 0.49
CA TYR A 260 3.05 -8.68 0.70
C TYR A 260 2.39 -7.46 0.06
N MET A 261 2.39 -6.33 0.76
CA MET A 261 1.55 -5.19 0.40
C MET A 261 2.22 -3.84 0.58
N LEU A 262 1.72 -2.89 -0.20
CA LEU A 262 1.74 -1.46 0.08
C LEU A 262 0.29 -1.05 0.32
N GLU A 263 -0.01 -0.56 1.52
CA GLU A 263 -1.35 -0.17 1.95
C GLU A 263 -1.35 1.26 2.48
N LEU A 264 -2.21 2.10 1.91
CA LEU A 264 -2.30 3.52 2.17
C LEU A 264 -3.57 3.83 2.98
N PHE A 265 -3.38 4.41 4.15
CA PHE A 265 -4.47 4.78 5.06
C PHE A 265 -4.70 6.29 5.04
N LYS A 266 -5.93 6.73 4.75
CA LYS A 266 -6.39 8.10 5.00
C LYS A 266 -6.87 8.23 6.44
N ILE A 267 -6.31 9.19 7.16
CA ILE A 267 -6.58 9.47 8.57
C ILE A 267 -7.05 10.91 8.73
N ARG A 268 -8.22 11.07 9.32
CA ARG A 268 -8.80 12.37 9.69
C ARG A 268 -9.58 12.23 11.00
N HIS A 269 -9.54 13.25 11.85
CA HIS A 269 -10.13 13.22 13.19
C HIS A 269 -9.70 11.99 14.03
N GLY A 270 -8.49 11.49 13.77
CA GLY A 270 -7.94 10.30 14.44
C GLY A 270 -8.72 9.01 14.17
N MET A 271 -9.30 8.88 12.97
CA MET A 271 -9.95 7.67 12.46
C MET A 271 -9.48 7.39 11.02
N ILE A 272 -9.50 6.11 10.63
CA ILE A 272 -9.24 5.68 9.26
C ILE A 272 -10.49 5.90 8.41
N GLU A 273 -10.41 6.74 7.38
CA GLU A 273 -11.55 7.10 6.51
C GLU A 273 -11.55 6.40 5.16
N GLN A 274 -10.38 6.02 4.65
CA GLN A 274 -10.28 5.24 3.42
C GLN A 274 -8.96 4.46 3.41
N ILE A 275 -8.98 3.32 2.73
CA ILE A 275 -7.84 2.43 2.54
C ILE A 275 -7.69 2.15 1.03
N GLU A 276 -6.48 2.29 0.51
CA GLU A 276 -6.08 1.82 -0.81
C GLU A 276 -4.92 0.84 -0.65
N ALA A 277 -5.03 -0.38 -1.17
CA ALA A 277 -3.97 -1.37 -1.06
C ALA A 277 -3.68 -2.04 -2.39
N ASN A 278 -2.39 -2.29 -2.63
CA ASN A 278 -1.95 -3.24 -3.64
C ASN A 278 -1.14 -4.33 -2.92
N PHE A 279 -1.48 -5.59 -3.19
CA PHE A 279 -0.78 -6.72 -2.62
C PHE A 279 -0.69 -7.89 -3.58
N ILE A 280 0.34 -8.70 -3.36
CA ILE A 280 0.66 -9.87 -4.16
C ILE A 280 0.75 -11.11 -3.27
N THR A 281 0.52 -12.28 -3.87
CA THR A 281 0.82 -13.55 -3.22
C THR A 281 2.31 -13.86 -3.35
N VAL A 282 2.95 -14.18 -2.23
CA VAL A 282 4.35 -14.59 -2.16
C VAL A 282 4.49 -15.91 -1.37
N PRO A 283 5.62 -16.63 -1.50
CA PRO A 283 5.84 -17.83 -0.71
C PRO A 283 5.64 -17.60 0.79
N TYR A 284 5.08 -18.60 1.46
CA TYR A 284 4.79 -18.53 2.89
C TYR A 284 6.05 -18.21 3.70
N HIS A 285 5.96 -17.20 4.58
CA HIS A 285 7.07 -16.67 5.37
C HIS A 285 8.23 -16.08 4.57
N MET A 286 8.01 -15.66 3.32
CA MET A 286 9.05 -14.96 2.55
C MET A 286 9.60 -13.77 3.35
N PRO A 287 10.93 -13.70 3.56
CA PRO A 287 11.54 -12.57 4.26
C PRO A 287 11.51 -11.34 3.37
N THR A 288 11.65 -10.16 3.98
CA THR A 288 11.79 -8.92 3.22
C THR A 288 13.25 -8.49 3.11
N PRO A 289 13.73 -8.04 1.93
CA PRO A 289 15.06 -7.46 1.81
C PRO A 289 15.18 -6.15 2.60
N TRP A 290 14.07 -5.47 2.88
CA TRP A 290 14.03 -4.20 3.59
C TRP A 290 14.48 -4.29 5.05
N ASP A 291 14.38 -5.45 5.69
CA ASP A 291 14.91 -5.67 7.04
C ASP A 291 16.42 -5.88 7.03
N ALA A 292 16.95 -6.47 5.95
CA ALA A 292 18.39 -6.74 5.80
C ALA A 292 19.19 -5.48 5.43
N TRP A 293 18.53 -4.47 4.87
CA TRP A 293 19.16 -3.21 4.49
C TRP A 293 19.22 -2.16 5.60
N ARG A 294 18.59 -2.42 6.76
CA ARG A 294 18.52 -1.48 7.89
C ARG A 294 19.87 -1.23 8.55
#